data_AF-A0AAU5SDH1-F1
#
_entry.id   AF-A0AAU5SDH1-F1
#
_cell.length_a   1.000
_cell.length_b   1.000
_cell.length_c   1.000
_cell.angle_alpha   90.00
_cell.angle_beta   90.00
_cell.angle_gamma   90.00
#
_symmetry.space_group_name_H-M   'P 1'
#
loop_
_entity.id
_entity.type
_entity.pdbx_description
1 polymer ?
#
loop_
_entity_poly.entity_id
_entity_poly.type
_entity_poly.pdbx_seq_one_letter_code
_entity_poly.pdbx_strand_id
1 'polypeptide(L)'
;MSSIGGVAAFPALGLYHASKWALEGMSVALAQEVRPFGIHVTIVEPGPYGTDWSGASAVHTEPIAAYEPVREARRGAPRRRPRPRATGPGGHRRRHPRTRRHRRTATPALPRHLPPSRRRSGLPAAARHLERLAPAGRQGMTDTA
;
A
#
# COMPACT_ATOMS: atom_id res chain seq x y z
N MET A 1 7.47 1.03 -11.15
CA MET A 1 7.32 -0.12 -10.23
C MET A 1 6.96 0.39 -8.84
N SER A 2 5.91 -0.14 -8.22
CA SER A 2 5.42 0.31 -6.91
C SER A 2 6.07 -0.47 -5.75
N SER A 3 5.37 -0.64 -4.62
CA SER A 3 5.80 -1.23 -3.36
C SER A 3 4.60 -1.45 -2.44
N ILE A 4 4.72 -2.32 -1.43
CA ILE A 4 3.80 -2.29 -0.27
C ILE A 4 3.71 -0.88 0.37
N GLY A 5 4.77 -0.07 0.19
CA GLY A 5 4.79 1.34 0.56
C GLY A 5 3.84 2.26 -0.23
N GLY A 6 3.21 1.76 -1.30
CA GLY A 6 2.18 2.44 -2.11
C GLY A 6 0.77 2.38 -1.50
N VAL A 7 0.55 1.44 -0.58
CA VAL A 7 -0.77 1.20 0.07
C VAL A 7 -0.70 1.23 1.60
N ALA A 8 0.50 1.18 2.18
CA ALA A 8 0.73 1.28 3.62
C ALA A 8 1.96 2.15 3.91
N ALA A 9 2.00 2.74 5.11
CA ALA A 9 3.09 3.60 5.55
C ALA A 9 3.75 3.08 6.84
N PHE A 10 5.06 3.26 6.93
CA PHE A 10 5.88 2.89 8.08
C PHE A 10 6.81 4.05 8.46
N PRO A 11 7.21 4.15 9.75
CA PRO A 11 8.14 5.19 10.19
C PRO A 11 9.47 5.18 9.43
N ALA A 12 10.09 6.35 9.33
CA ALA A 12 11.38 6.59 8.66
C ALA A 12 11.42 6.30 7.14
N LEU A 13 10.25 6.21 6.47
CA LEU A 13 10.14 6.05 5.03
C LEU A 13 9.12 7.01 4.39
N GLY A 14 8.77 8.11 5.05
CA GLY A 14 7.69 9.03 4.63
C GLY A 14 7.81 9.54 3.19
N LEU A 15 8.97 10.08 2.81
CA LEU A 15 9.21 10.55 1.44
C LEU A 15 9.14 9.42 0.41
N TYR A 16 9.62 8.23 0.77
CA TYR A 16 9.50 7.06 -0.08
C TYR A 16 8.02 6.66 -0.26
N HIS A 17 7.22 6.64 0.81
CA HIS A 17 5.78 6.37 0.73
C HIS A 17 5.05 7.38 -0.15
N ALA A 18 5.30 8.67 0.04
CA ALA A 18 4.73 9.72 -0.79
C ALA A 18 5.03 9.50 -2.28
N SER A 19 6.27 9.14 -2.62
CA SER A 19 6.65 8.84 -4.00
C SER A 19 5.90 7.62 -4.58
N LYS A 20 5.61 6.60 -3.75
CA LYS A 20 4.89 5.40 -4.17
C LYS A 20 3.40 5.65 -4.31
N TRP A 21 2.79 6.44 -3.43
CA TRP A 21 1.39 6.85 -3.55
C TRP A 21 1.17 7.74 -4.78
N ALA A 22 2.10 8.65 -5.06
CA ALA A 22 2.07 9.45 -6.28
C ALA A 22 2.15 8.54 -7.52
N LEU A 23 3.01 7.52 -7.50
CA LEU A 23 3.09 6.53 -8.57
C LEU A 23 1.79 5.73 -8.75
N GLU A 24 1.10 5.37 -7.67
CA GLU A 24 -0.24 4.73 -7.73
C GLU A 24 -1.23 5.63 -8.46
N GLY A 25 -1.40 6.87 -7.99
CA GLY A 25 -2.34 7.83 -8.58
C GLY A 25 -2.03 8.11 -10.06
N MET A 26 -0.75 8.32 -10.38
CA MET A 26 -0.29 8.50 -11.76
C MET A 26 -0.61 7.29 -12.63
N SER A 27 -0.42 6.07 -12.11
CA SER A 27 -0.69 4.84 -12.87
C SER A 27 -2.18 4.64 -13.15
N VAL A 28 -3.05 5.01 -12.19
CA VAL A 28 -4.50 4.97 -12.35
C VAL A 28 -4.96 5.98 -13.41
N ALA A 29 -4.45 7.22 -13.37
CA ALA A 29 -4.76 8.24 -14.38
C ALA A 29 -4.29 7.78 -15.77
N LEU A 30 -3.03 7.35 -15.88
CA LEU A 30 -2.46 6.87 -17.14
C LEU A 30 -3.27 5.71 -17.73
N ALA A 31 -3.71 4.76 -16.90
CA ALA A 31 -4.52 3.64 -17.35
C ALA A 31 -5.84 4.09 -18.02
N GLN A 32 -6.44 5.19 -17.56
CA GLN A 32 -7.65 5.76 -18.16
C GLN A 32 -7.34 6.46 -19.48
N GLU A 33 -6.29 7.27 -19.50
CA GLU A 33 -5.84 8.02 -20.68
C GLU A 33 -5.50 7.11 -21.86
N VAL A 34 -4.80 5.99 -21.58
CA VAL A 34 -4.26 5.14 -22.64
C VAL A 34 -5.20 4.01 -23.09
N ARG A 35 -6.33 3.83 -22.39
CA ARG A 35 -7.30 2.78 -22.70
C ARG A 35 -7.86 2.84 -24.13
N PRO A 36 -8.19 4.02 -24.72
CA PRO A 36 -8.68 4.09 -26.10
C PRO A 36 -7.67 3.61 -27.14
N PHE A 37 -6.37 3.62 -26.80
CA PHE A 37 -5.31 3.12 -27.69
C PHE A 37 -5.08 1.61 -27.55
N GLY A 38 -5.88 0.89 -26.76
CA GLY A 38 -5.71 -0.54 -26.51
C GLY A 38 -4.49 -0.88 -25.63
N ILE A 39 -3.96 0.11 -24.89
CA ILE A 39 -2.80 -0.07 -24.01
C ILE A 39 -3.28 -0.40 -22.59
N HIS A 40 -2.62 -1.37 -21.96
CA HIS A 40 -2.87 -1.75 -20.57
C HIS A 40 -1.72 -1.30 -19.67
N VAL A 41 -2.06 -0.67 -18.55
CA VAL A 41 -1.11 -0.30 -17.51
C VAL A 41 -1.21 -1.29 -16.36
N THR A 42 -0.06 -1.78 -15.88
CA THR A 42 0.02 -2.66 -14.71
C THR A 42 1.24 -2.29 -13.89
N ILE A 43 1.07 -2.28 -12.58
CA ILE A 43 2.13 -2.02 -11.60
C ILE A 43 2.26 -3.23 -10.68
N VAL A 44 3.50 -3.47 -10.24
CA VAL A 44 3.83 -4.51 -9.27
C VAL A 44 4.13 -3.82 -7.94
N GLU A 45 3.60 -4.37 -6.85
CA GLU A 45 3.77 -3.89 -5.48
C GLU A 45 4.56 -4.92 -4.63
N PRO A 46 5.89 -4.94 -4.71
CA PRO A 46 6.67 -5.89 -3.91
C PRO A 46 6.61 -5.59 -2.42
N GLY A 47 6.63 -6.65 -1.61
CA GLY A 47 7.08 -6.58 -0.23
C GLY A 47 8.63 -6.54 -0.12
N PRO A 48 9.17 -6.64 1.10
CA PRO A 48 10.61 -6.66 1.32
C PRO A 48 11.30 -7.78 0.52
N TYR A 49 12.28 -7.40 -0.29
CA TYR A 49 13.05 -8.31 -1.14
C TYR A 49 14.54 -8.23 -0.79
N GLY A 50 15.27 -9.30 -1.04
CA GLY A 50 16.71 -9.44 -0.75
C GLY A 50 17.57 -8.72 -1.80
N THR A 51 17.38 -7.41 -1.91
CA THR A 51 18.19 -6.48 -2.69
C THR A 51 18.95 -5.54 -1.74
N ASP A 52 19.96 -4.85 -2.27
CA ASP A 52 20.70 -3.82 -1.51
C ASP A 52 19.95 -2.46 -1.43
N TRP A 53 18.61 -2.48 -1.58
CA TRP A 53 17.79 -1.27 -1.62
C TRP A 53 17.91 -0.41 -0.36
N SER A 54 18.05 -1.03 0.82
CA SER A 54 18.19 -0.32 2.10
C SER A 54 19.63 -0.18 2.57
N GLY A 55 20.61 -0.63 1.78
CA GLY A 55 22.04 -0.54 2.07
C GLY A 55 22.68 0.54 1.21
N ALA A 56 23.68 0.19 0.39
CA ALA A 56 24.44 1.18 -0.37
C ALA A 56 23.62 1.88 -1.47
N SER A 57 22.47 1.31 -1.86
CA SER A 57 21.59 1.91 -2.87
C SER A 57 20.63 2.97 -2.32
N ALA A 58 20.61 3.21 -1.01
CA ALA A 58 19.77 4.22 -0.38
C ALA A 58 20.54 5.52 -0.14
N VAL A 59 19.87 6.65 -0.41
CA VAL A 59 20.33 7.96 0.06
C VAL A 59 19.76 8.20 1.45
N HIS A 60 20.65 8.52 2.38
CA HIS A 60 20.29 8.82 3.77
C HIS A 60 20.61 10.28 4.08
N THR A 61 19.72 10.92 4.82
CA THR A 61 19.99 12.25 5.38
C THR A 61 20.90 12.13 6.60
N GLU A 62 21.55 13.23 6.95
CA GLU A 62 22.25 13.32 8.23
C GLU A 62 21.29 12.98 9.38
N PRO A 63 21.67 12.06 10.30
CA PRO A 63 20.85 11.73 11.46
C PRO A 63 20.66 12.94 12.37
N ILE A 64 19.47 13.04 12.97
CA ILE A 64 19.20 13.99 14.06
C ILE A 64 18.82 13.21 15.30
N ALA A 65 19.33 13.63 16.46
CA ALA A 65 19.14 12.92 17.73
C ALA A 65 17.66 12.70 18.08
N ALA A 66 16.79 13.66 17.72
CA ALA A 66 15.35 13.57 17.95
C ALA A 66 14.66 12.36 17.29
N TYR A 67 15.24 11.79 16.23
CA TYR A 67 14.68 10.63 15.52
C TYR A 67 15.26 9.29 15.95
N GLU A 68 16.27 9.24 16.84
CA GLU A 68 16.89 7.97 17.23
C GLU A 68 15.92 6.96 17.87
N PRO A 69 15.00 7.34 18.76
CA PRO A 69 14.04 6.38 19.32
C PRO A 69 13.21 5.65 18.22
N VAL A 70 12.87 6.37 17.15
CA VAL A 70 12.15 5.80 15.99
C VAL A 70 13.04 4.83 15.20
N ARG A 71 14.33 5.15 15.06
CA ARG A 71 15.30 4.31 14.36
C ARG A 71 15.61 3.03 15.15
N GLU A 72 15.75 3.13 16.47
CA GLU A 72 15.95 1.99 17.36
C GLU A 72 14.77 1.02 17.34
N ALA A 73 13.54 1.52 17.46
CA ALA A 73 12.33 0.70 17.38
C ALA A 73 12.27 -0.10 16.07
N ARG A 74 12.72 0.49 14.95
CA ARG A 74 12.79 -0.18 13.65
C ARG A 74 13.90 -1.24 13.57
N ARG A 75 15.04 -1.01 14.22
CA ARG A 75 16.17 -1.97 14.28
C ARG A 75 15.82 -3.20 15.13
N GLY A 76 15.10 -3.01 16.24
CA GLY A 76 14.74 -4.08 17.17
C GLY A 76 13.59 -5.00 16.72
N ALA A 77 12.87 -4.65 15.64
CA ALA A 77 11.74 -5.45 15.18
C ALA A 77 12.19 -6.81 14.60
N PRO A 78 11.71 -7.95 15.14
CA PRO A 78 12.12 -9.27 14.69
C PRO A 78 11.70 -9.52 13.23
N ARG A 79 12.66 -9.93 12.40
CA ARG A 79 12.40 -10.30 11.00
C ARG A 79 11.69 -11.64 10.97
N ARG A 80 10.36 -11.62 10.75
CA ARG A 80 9.51 -12.82 10.80
C ARG A 80 9.85 -13.89 9.75
N ARG A 81 10.50 -13.54 8.63
CA ARG A 81 10.96 -14.49 7.59
C ARG A 81 12.20 -13.97 6.83
N PRO A 82 13.06 -14.86 6.30
CA PRO A 82 14.11 -14.49 5.35
C PRO A 82 13.51 -13.82 4.12
N ARG A 83 14.11 -12.72 3.65
CA ARG A 83 13.65 -12.04 2.44
C ARG A 83 13.98 -12.91 1.22
N PRO A 84 13.07 -13.07 0.24
CA PRO A 84 13.39 -13.78 -0.99
C PRO A 84 14.53 -13.06 -1.71
N ARG A 85 15.54 -13.79 -2.18
CA ARG A 85 16.73 -13.20 -2.82
C ARG A 85 16.41 -12.74 -4.24
N ALA A 86 17.05 -11.65 -4.68
CA ALA A 86 17.10 -11.31 -6.09
C ALA A 86 17.78 -12.42 -6.89
N THR A 87 17.03 -13.12 -7.74
CA THR A 87 17.60 -13.97 -8.78
C THR A 87 18.15 -13.06 -9.88
N GLY A 88 19.47 -13.11 -10.11
CA GLY A 88 20.11 -12.35 -11.19
C GLY A 88 19.65 -12.79 -12.58
N PRO A 89 20.06 -12.07 -13.65
CA PRO A 89 19.61 -12.30 -15.02
C PRO A 89 19.81 -13.73 -15.58
N GLY A 90 20.62 -14.58 -14.93
CA GLY A 90 20.87 -15.97 -15.33
C GLY A 90 20.15 -17.07 -14.52
N GLY A 91 19.29 -16.71 -13.55
CA GLY A 91 18.75 -17.65 -12.56
C GLY A 91 17.63 -18.60 -13.06
N HIS A 92 17.21 -18.50 -14.32
CA HIS A 92 16.09 -19.28 -14.85
C HIS A 92 16.54 -20.35 -15.84
N ARG A 93 17.26 -21.37 -15.36
CA ARG A 93 17.22 -22.71 -16.00
C ARG A 93 16.21 -23.60 -15.28
N ARG A 94 14.95 -23.16 -15.20
CA ARG A 94 13.85 -24.09 -14.92
C ARG A 94 13.51 -24.79 -16.22
N ARG A 95 13.89 -26.07 -16.35
CA ARG A 95 13.37 -26.93 -17.43
C ARG A 95 11.85 -26.97 -17.28
N HIS A 96 11.13 -26.42 -18.25
CA HIS A 96 9.68 -26.54 -18.31
C HIS A 96 9.32 -28.02 -18.51
N PRO A 97 8.56 -28.68 -17.61
CA PRO A 97 7.94 -29.94 -17.95
C PRO A 97 6.96 -29.69 -19.11
N ARG A 98 7.05 -30.51 -20.16
CA ARG A 98 6.20 -30.43 -21.35
C ARG A 98 4.73 -30.34 -20.94
N THR A 99 4.05 -29.33 -21.44
CA THR A 99 2.63 -29.07 -21.16
C THR A 99 1.78 -30.24 -21.63
N ARG A 100 1.18 -30.97 -20.68
CA ARG A 100 0.08 -31.89 -20.98
C ARG A 100 -1.13 -31.03 -21.34
N ARG A 101 -1.59 -31.10 -22.60
CA ARG A 101 -2.80 -30.41 -23.05
C ARG A 101 -3.98 -30.85 -22.18
N HIS A 102 -4.47 -29.97 -21.33
CA HIS A 102 -5.76 -30.17 -20.67
C HIS A 102 -6.88 -29.88 -21.67
N ARG A 103 -7.62 -30.94 -22.00
CA ARG A 103 -8.89 -30.88 -22.74
C ARG A 103 -9.88 -30.07 -21.90
N ARG A 104 -10.34 -28.92 -22.41
CA ARG A 104 -11.40 -28.13 -21.78
C ARG A 104 -12.68 -28.97 -21.73
N THR A 105 -13.08 -29.39 -20.53
CA THR A 105 -14.47 -29.77 -20.25
C THR A 105 -15.24 -28.47 -19.98
N ALA A 106 -16.39 -28.31 -20.63
CA ALA A 106 -17.28 -27.18 -20.43
C ALA A 106 -17.91 -27.26 -19.03
N THR A 107 -17.81 -26.20 -18.25
CA THR A 107 -18.50 -26.05 -16.96
C THR A 107 -19.94 -25.58 -17.22
N PRO A 108 -20.97 -26.22 -16.63
CA PRO A 108 -22.35 -25.77 -16.82
C PRO A 108 -22.61 -24.46 -16.07
N ALA A 109 -23.47 -23.62 -16.67
CA ALA A 109 -23.84 -22.29 -16.16
C ALA A 109 -24.62 -22.37 -14.84
N LEU A 110 -24.29 -21.48 -13.90
CA LEU A 110 -25.01 -21.30 -12.63
C LEU A 110 -26.40 -20.67 -12.86
N PRO A 111 -27.45 -21.12 -12.15
CA PRO A 111 -28.80 -20.57 -12.28
C PRO A 111 -28.91 -19.13 -11.74
N ARG A 112 -29.61 -18.28 -12.51
CA ARG A 112 -29.80 -16.83 -12.30
C ARG A 112 -30.94 -16.50 -11.33
N HIS A 113 -30.91 -17.00 -10.10
CA HIS A 113 -31.88 -16.56 -9.09
C HIS A 113 -31.18 -16.17 -7.78
N LEU A 114 -31.01 -14.86 -7.60
CA LEU A 114 -30.77 -14.28 -6.28
C LEU A 114 -32.12 -14.15 -5.54
N PRO A 115 -32.26 -14.63 -4.30
CA PRO A 115 -33.44 -14.35 -3.49
C PRO A 115 -33.50 -12.87 -3.10
N PRO A 116 -34.70 -12.28 -2.94
CA PRO A 116 -34.87 -10.86 -2.63
C PRO A 116 -34.26 -10.50 -1.26
N SER A 117 -33.56 -9.36 -1.22
CA SER A 117 -32.87 -8.84 -0.06
C SER A 117 -33.84 -8.46 1.06
N ARG A 118 -33.68 -9.07 2.24
CA ARG A 118 -34.29 -8.55 3.47
C ARG A 118 -33.61 -7.22 3.81
N ARG A 119 -34.33 -6.11 3.68
CA ARG A 119 -33.95 -4.79 4.21
C ARG A 119 -33.63 -4.93 5.71
N ARG A 120 -32.36 -4.87 6.08
CA ARG A 120 -31.95 -4.55 7.45
C ARG A 120 -31.73 -3.04 7.50
N SER A 121 -32.74 -2.33 8.01
CA SER A 121 -32.57 -0.95 8.48
C SER A 121 -31.69 -0.97 9.73
N GLY A 122 -30.48 -0.43 9.61
CA GLY A 122 -29.55 -0.27 10.72
C GLY A 122 -28.24 0.33 10.22
N LEU A 123 -28.11 1.66 10.31
CA LEU A 123 -26.83 2.33 10.16
C LEU A 123 -25.92 1.91 11.32
N PRO A 124 -24.63 1.59 11.08
CA PRO A 124 -23.69 1.27 12.15
C PRO A 124 -23.42 2.48 13.04
N ALA A 125 -23.33 2.24 14.35
CA ALA A 125 -23.22 3.22 15.43
C ALA A 125 -21.88 3.99 15.51
N ALA A 126 -21.17 4.19 14.40
CA ALA A 126 -19.88 4.88 14.35
C ALA A 126 -19.98 6.40 14.03
N ALA A 127 -21.18 6.94 13.86
CA ALA A 127 -21.42 8.34 13.47
C ALA A 127 -21.84 9.26 14.65
N ARG A 128 -21.34 9.03 15.88
CA ARG A 128 -21.67 9.86 17.06
C ARG A 128 -20.45 10.32 17.88
N HIS A 129 -19.36 10.69 17.22
CA HIS A 129 -18.23 11.27 17.95
C HIS A 129 -17.43 12.32 17.18
N LEU A 130 -18.11 13.37 16.70
CA LEU A 130 -17.46 14.59 16.22
C LEU A 130 -18.33 15.82 16.53
N GLU A 131 -18.47 16.14 17.82
CA GLU A 131 -19.05 17.44 18.22
C GLU A 131 -18.48 17.97 19.55
N ARG A 132 -17.19 17.75 19.80
CA ARG A 132 -16.42 18.52 20.79
C ARG A 132 -15.03 18.72 20.25
N LEU A 133 -14.77 19.93 19.75
CA LEU A 133 -13.51 20.70 19.80
C LEU A 133 -13.65 21.86 18.81
N ALA A 134 -14.49 22.84 19.16
CA ALA A 134 -14.39 24.20 18.64
C ALA A 134 -13.70 25.07 19.72
N PRO A 135 -12.75 25.94 19.36
CA PRO A 135 -12.00 26.73 20.33
C PRO A 135 -12.89 27.83 20.94
N ALA A 136 -12.93 27.89 22.26
CA ALA A 136 -13.63 28.94 22.99
C ALA A 136 -12.99 30.30 22.69
N GLY A 137 -13.84 31.23 22.24
CA GLY A 137 -13.47 32.57 21.84
C GLY A 137 -13.07 33.48 23.01
N ARG A 138 -12.15 34.37 22.65
CA ARG A 138 -11.78 35.66 23.21
C ARG A 138 -12.98 36.47 23.77
N GLN A 139 -12.92 36.86 25.05
CA GLN A 139 -13.58 38.03 25.67
C GLN A 139 -12.55 38.58 26.68
N GLY A 140 -12.00 39.79 26.56
CA GLY A 140 -12.65 41.08 26.88
C GLY A 140 -12.55 41.34 28.39
N MET A 141 -11.41 41.79 28.91
CA MET A 141 -11.15 43.16 29.38
C MET A 141 -12.11 43.67 30.48
N THR A 142 -11.61 43.84 31.71
CA THR A 142 -11.79 45.06 32.54
C THR A 142 -10.91 45.04 33.80
N ASP A 143 -10.46 46.25 34.11
CA ASP A 143 -9.62 46.78 35.18
C ASP A 143 -10.07 46.42 36.61
N THR A 144 -9.14 46.38 37.59
CA THR A 144 -9.28 46.94 38.96
C THR A 144 -7.98 46.73 39.77
N ALA A 145 -7.42 47.86 40.24
CA ALA A 145 -6.52 48.12 41.37
C ALA A 145 -5.02 47.75 41.28
#